data_AF-A0A3A4P9D6-F1
#
_entry.id   AF-A0A3A4P9D6-F1
#
_cell.length_a   1.000
_cell.length_b   1.000
_cell.length_c   1.000
_cell.angle_alpha   90.00
_cell.angle_beta   90.00
_cell.angle_gamma   90.00
#
_symmetry.space_group_name_H-M   'P 1'
#
loop_
_entity.id
_entity.type
_entity.pdbx_description
1 polymer ?
#
loop_
_entity_poly.entity_id
_entity_poly.type
_entity_poly.pdbx_seq_one_letter_code
_entity_poly.pdbx_strand_id
1 'polypeptide(L)'
;MIDPNRLLYLQEQLERLETAGKIFAYSWECCQKIEEKKDYSHRELDQIDAFTSRFARLSDLVIQKLFRLINQIDLEEEGSIRDRINLAEKKGLIQTADCFIQIRILRNEIAHEYLPDAMIQIFKKCKEYAPYLLDSIRRINEYCQKYTFNHNSNSD
;
A
#
# COMPACT_ATOMS: atom_id res chain seq x y z
N MET A 1 20.74 13.39 -14.77
CA MET A 1 21.19 12.28 -13.92
C MET A 1 20.25 12.20 -12.72
N ILE A 2 19.77 11.01 -12.34
CA ILE A 2 18.92 10.84 -11.16
C ILE A 2 19.76 11.14 -9.91
N ASP A 3 19.23 11.91 -8.96
CA ASP A 3 19.89 12.25 -7.70
C ASP A 3 20.19 10.97 -6.87
N PRO A 4 21.47 10.66 -6.58
CA PRO A 4 21.84 9.47 -5.80
C PRO A 4 21.18 9.40 -4.42
N ASN A 5 20.93 10.54 -3.77
CA ASN A 5 20.27 10.57 -2.47
C ASN A 5 18.81 10.10 -2.57
N ARG A 6 18.13 10.38 -3.70
CA ARG A 6 16.77 9.91 -3.95
C ARG A 6 16.72 8.42 -4.19
N LEU A 7 17.73 7.85 -4.85
CA LEU A 7 17.83 6.41 -5.06
C LEU A 7 18.07 5.66 -3.74
N LEU A 8 18.93 6.19 -2.86
CA LEU A 8 19.12 5.65 -1.52
C LEU A 8 17.82 5.71 -0.70
N TYR A 9 17.14 6.85 -0.72
CA TYR A 9 15.86 7.00 -0.03
C TYR A 9 14.77 6.06 -0.58
N LEU A 10 14.75 5.81 -1.89
CA LEU A 10 13.86 4.83 -2.51
C LEU A 10 14.15 3.42 -1.97
N GLN A 11 15.42 3.01 -1.90
CA GLN A 11 15.80 1.71 -1.35
C GLN A 11 15.30 1.55 0.10
N GLU A 12 15.52 2.54 0.96
CA GLU A 12 14.99 2.54 2.33
C GLU A 12 13.46 2.40 2.36
N GLN A 13 12.73 3.09 1.46
CA GLN A 13 11.27 2.96 1.42
C GLN A 13 10.80 1.60 0.90
N LEU A 14 11.55 0.96 -0.01
CA LEU A 14 11.27 -0.41 -0.48
C LEU A 14 11.48 -1.45 0.62
N GLU A 15 12.53 -1.32 1.43
CA GLU A 15 12.74 -2.19 2.60
C GLU A 15 11.60 -2.07 3.64
N ARG A 16 11.14 -0.83 3.86
CA ARG A 16 9.98 -0.56 4.71
C ARG A 16 8.70 -1.15 4.12
N LEU A 17 8.53 -1.09 2.80
CA LEU A 17 7.39 -1.67 2.10
C LEU A 17 7.35 -3.19 2.30
N GLU A 18 8.48 -3.87 2.11
CA GLU A 18 8.61 -5.32 2.34
C GLU A 18 8.26 -5.71 3.78
N THR A 19 8.81 -5.00 4.74
CA THR A 19 8.57 -5.27 6.17
C THR A 19 7.10 -5.05 6.54
N ALA A 20 6.51 -3.93 6.08
CA ALA A 20 5.09 -3.65 6.30
C ALA A 20 4.20 -4.68 5.61
N GLY A 21 4.57 -5.09 4.39
CA GLY A 21 3.89 -6.11 3.60
C GLY A 21 3.81 -7.46 4.30
N LYS A 22 4.92 -7.95 4.84
CA LYS A 22 4.98 -9.21 5.60
C LYS A 22 4.06 -9.21 6.82
N ILE A 23 4.10 -8.13 7.61
CA ILE A 23 3.26 -8.00 8.81
C ILE A 23 1.78 -7.88 8.42
N PHE A 24 1.47 -7.17 7.34
CA PHE A 24 0.11 -7.05 6.83
C PHE A 24 -0.43 -8.40 6.31
N ALA A 25 0.36 -9.13 5.52
CA ALA A 25 0.01 -10.46 5.02
C ALA A 25 -0.31 -11.43 6.16
N TYR A 26 0.54 -11.49 7.19
CA TYR A 26 0.28 -12.29 8.39
C TYR A 26 -1.07 -11.94 9.05
N SER A 27 -1.36 -10.66 9.16
CA SER A 27 -2.62 -10.19 9.78
C SER A 27 -3.84 -10.55 8.95
N TRP A 28 -3.71 -10.43 7.63
CA TRP A 28 -4.73 -10.81 6.67
C TRP A 28 -5.02 -12.31 6.76
N GLU A 29 -3.99 -13.16 6.79
CA GLU A 29 -4.14 -14.62 6.98
C GLU A 29 -4.82 -14.97 8.31
N CYS A 30 -4.49 -14.29 9.40
CA CYS A 30 -5.19 -14.46 10.67
C CYS A 30 -6.68 -14.12 10.53
N CYS A 31 -7.00 -13.01 9.87
CA CYS A 31 -8.37 -12.54 9.69
C CYS A 31 -9.19 -13.36 8.69
N GLN A 32 -8.54 -14.11 7.78
CA GLN A 32 -9.23 -15.03 6.88
C GLN A 32 -9.93 -16.17 7.62
N LYS A 33 -9.44 -16.53 8.81
CA LYS A 33 -10.03 -17.57 9.67
C LYS A 33 -11.22 -17.08 10.50
N ILE A 34 -11.48 -15.78 10.50
CA ILE A 34 -12.59 -15.17 11.22
C ILE A 34 -13.83 -15.24 10.32
N GLU A 35 -14.85 -15.96 10.79
CA GLU A 35 -16.14 -16.05 10.13
C GLU A 35 -16.93 -14.74 10.25
N GLU A 36 -17.78 -14.48 9.27
CA GLU A 36 -18.69 -13.33 9.32
C GLU A 36 -19.83 -13.60 10.30
N LYS A 37 -19.94 -12.76 11.33
CA LYS A 37 -20.96 -12.89 12.38
C LYS A 37 -21.31 -11.53 12.95
N LYS A 38 -22.41 -11.48 13.70
CA LYS A 38 -22.88 -10.24 14.34
C LYS A 38 -22.05 -9.87 15.57
N ASP A 39 -21.63 -10.86 16.34
CA ASP A 39 -20.91 -10.66 17.60
C ASP A 39 -19.50 -11.26 17.51
N TYR A 40 -18.50 -10.39 17.59
CA TYR A 40 -17.09 -10.78 17.63
C TYR A 40 -16.60 -10.86 19.07
N SER A 41 -15.78 -11.87 19.35
CA SER A 41 -15.06 -11.94 20.63
C SER A 41 -14.03 -10.81 20.71
N HIS A 42 -13.65 -10.41 21.93
CA HIS A 42 -12.61 -9.39 22.16
C HIS A 42 -11.32 -9.69 21.37
N ARG A 43 -10.90 -10.97 21.32
CA ARG A 43 -9.74 -11.40 20.55
C ARG A 43 -9.88 -11.16 19.06
N GLU A 44 -11.08 -11.41 18.49
CA GLU A 44 -11.34 -11.16 17.07
C GLU A 44 -11.38 -9.66 16.79
N LEU A 45 -11.95 -8.85 17.70
CA LEU A 45 -11.93 -7.40 17.59
C LEU A 45 -10.50 -6.86 17.59
N ASP A 46 -9.62 -7.34 18.48
CA ASP A 46 -8.20 -6.96 18.48
C ASP A 46 -7.49 -7.34 17.17
N GLN A 47 -7.82 -8.52 16.61
CA GLN A 47 -7.27 -8.97 15.33
C GLN A 47 -7.75 -8.10 14.16
N ILE A 48 -9.05 -7.78 14.14
CA ILE A 48 -9.68 -6.91 13.15
C ILE A 48 -9.03 -5.52 13.21
N ASP A 49 -8.94 -4.92 14.40
CA ASP A 49 -8.37 -3.59 14.57
C ASP A 49 -6.90 -3.54 14.13
N ALA A 50 -6.10 -4.54 14.54
CA ALA A 50 -4.71 -4.65 14.12
C ALA A 50 -4.59 -4.79 12.59
N PHE A 51 -5.48 -5.57 11.95
CA PHE A 51 -5.51 -5.73 10.51
C PHE A 51 -5.91 -4.43 9.78
N THR A 52 -7.00 -3.78 10.17
CA THR A 52 -7.45 -2.52 9.54
C THR A 52 -6.42 -1.40 9.75
N SER A 53 -5.79 -1.33 10.92
CA SER A 53 -4.70 -0.39 11.20
C SER A 53 -3.44 -0.67 10.37
N ARG A 54 -3.15 -1.94 10.06
CA ARG A 54 -2.05 -2.31 9.14
C ARG A 54 -2.39 -2.00 7.68
N PHE A 55 -3.65 -2.22 7.27
CA PHE A 55 -4.17 -1.85 5.96
C PHE A 55 -3.97 -0.35 5.69
N ALA A 56 -4.43 0.51 6.61
CA ALA A 56 -4.30 1.96 6.47
C ALA A 56 -2.84 2.41 6.33
N ARG A 57 -1.95 1.86 7.15
CA ARG A 57 -0.51 2.19 7.11
C ARG A 57 0.17 1.76 5.81
N LEU A 58 -0.14 0.55 5.32
CA LEU A 58 0.43 0.06 4.07
C LEU A 58 -0.12 0.85 2.88
N SER A 59 -1.43 1.14 2.86
CA SER A 59 -2.06 2.00 1.87
C SER A 59 -1.38 3.38 1.78
N ASP A 60 -1.10 4.01 2.92
CA ASP A 60 -0.39 5.29 2.97
C ASP A 60 1.04 5.20 2.45
N LEU A 61 1.78 4.17 2.85
CA LEU A 61 3.13 3.96 2.36
C LEU A 61 3.16 3.83 0.83
N VAL A 62 2.23 3.07 0.26
CA VAL A 62 2.13 2.88 -1.19
C VAL A 62 1.70 4.17 -1.89
N ILE A 63 0.53 4.72 -1.53
CA ILE A 63 -0.12 5.80 -2.29
C ILE A 63 0.55 7.15 -2.03
N GLN A 64 0.85 7.47 -0.78
CA GLN A 64 1.30 8.81 -0.41
C GLN A 64 2.81 8.97 -0.53
N LYS A 65 3.58 7.92 -0.21
CA LYS A 65 5.03 7.96 -0.24
C LYS A 65 5.61 7.38 -1.53
N LEU A 66 5.39 6.10 -1.82
CA LEU A 66 6.07 5.43 -2.93
C LEU A 66 5.66 5.98 -4.29
N PHE A 67 4.36 6.16 -4.58
CA PHE A 67 3.95 6.75 -5.86
C PHE A 67 4.50 8.17 -6.05
N ARG A 68 4.55 8.96 -4.98
CA ARG A 68 5.17 10.30 -5.05
C ARG A 68 6.65 10.21 -5.38
N LEU A 69 7.38 9.37 -4.65
CA LEU A 69 8.82 9.24 -4.79
C LEU A 69 9.20 8.71 -6.17
N ILE A 70 8.48 7.69 -6.67
CA ILE A 70 8.68 7.15 -8.00
C ILE A 70 8.43 8.22 -9.07
N ASN A 71 7.34 8.97 -8.98
CA ASN A 71 7.06 10.08 -9.91
C ASN A 71 8.16 11.14 -9.89
N GLN A 72 8.66 11.51 -8.70
CA GLN A 72 9.75 12.47 -8.57
C GLN A 72 11.08 11.97 -9.16
N ILE A 73 11.33 10.67 -9.11
CA ILE A 73 12.52 10.05 -9.72
C ILE A 73 12.36 9.97 -11.24
N ASP A 74 11.16 9.66 -11.73
CA ASP A 74 10.82 9.62 -13.15
C ASP A 74 10.63 11.02 -13.78
N LEU A 75 10.79 12.09 -13.00
CA LEU A 75 10.58 13.49 -13.44
C LEU A 75 9.17 13.77 -13.98
N GLU A 76 8.18 13.07 -13.43
CA GLU A 76 6.77 13.28 -13.74
C GLU A 76 6.23 14.53 -13.02
N GLU A 77 5.23 15.17 -13.60
CA GLU A 77 4.60 16.34 -13.00
C GLU A 77 3.86 16.01 -11.68
N GLU A 78 3.86 16.96 -10.76
CA GLU A 78 3.07 16.85 -9.54
C GLU A 78 1.58 17.06 -9.86
N GLY A 79 0.79 16.01 -9.64
CA GLY A 79 -0.67 16.05 -9.76
C GLY A 79 -1.38 15.78 -8.44
N SER A 80 -2.71 15.72 -8.49
CA SER A 80 -3.52 15.30 -7.35
C SER A 80 -3.20 13.86 -6.93
N ILE A 81 -3.68 13.41 -5.76
CA ILE A 81 -3.56 12.00 -5.36
C ILE A 81 -4.22 11.07 -6.40
N ARG A 82 -5.34 11.49 -6.98
CA ARG A 82 -6.04 10.73 -8.02
C ARG A 82 -5.17 10.59 -9.27
N ASP A 83 -4.52 11.68 -9.69
CA ASP A 83 -3.63 11.65 -10.86
C ASP A 83 -2.43 10.73 -10.62
N ARG A 84 -1.87 10.73 -9.41
CA ARG A 84 -0.80 9.81 -9.03
C ARG A 84 -1.23 8.34 -9.06
N ILE A 85 -2.45 8.04 -8.61
CA ILE A 85 -3.01 6.67 -8.68
C ILE A 85 -3.21 6.25 -10.15
N ASN A 86 -3.79 7.12 -10.98
CA ASN A 86 -3.97 6.84 -12.42
C ASN A 86 -2.62 6.63 -13.12
N LEU A 87 -1.61 7.42 -12.78
CA LEU A 87 -0.28 7.26 -13.34
C LEU A 87 0.40 5.97 -12.85
N ALA A 88 0.16 5.58 -11.59
CA ALA A 88 0.66 4.32 -11.05
C ALA A 88 0.10 3.10 -11.80
N GLU A 89 -1.18 3.12 -12.18
CA GLU A 89 -1.78 2.09 -13.04
C GLU A 89 -1.12 2.07 -14.42
N LYS A 90 -0.97 3.24 -15.07
CA LYS A 90 -0.29 3.35 -16.38
C LYS A 90 1.16 2.84 -16.34
N LYS A 91 1.86 3.05 -15.22
CA LYS A 91 3.23 2.55 -14.98
C LYS A 91 3.28 1.07 -14.59
N GLY A 92 2.14 0.42 -14.38
CA GLY A 92 2.06 -0.98 -13.96
C GLY A 92 2.39 -1.23 -12.49
N LEU A 93 2.48 -0.18 -11.66
CA LEU A 93 2.72 -0.26 -10.21
C LEU A 93 1.55 -0.90 -9.46
N ILE A 94 0.35 -0.81 -10.03
CA ILE A 94 -0.90 -1.37 -9.52
C ILE A 94 -1.70 -1.98 -10.68
N GLN A 95 -2.58 -2.93 -10.36
CA GLN A 95 -3.46 -3.54 -11.35
C GLN A 95 -4.57 -2.59 -11.81
N THR A 96 -5.16 -1.83 -10.89
CA THR A 96 -6.29 -0.95 -11.21
C THR A 96 -6.33 0.29 -10.32
N ALA A 97 -6.49 1.45 -10.95
CA ALA A 97 -6.63 2.74 -10.26
C ALA A 97 -7.90 2.80 -9.40
N ASP A 98 -9.00 2.22 -9.87
CA ASP A 98 -10.29 2.23 -9.16
C ASP A 98 -10.20 1.56 -7.79
N CYS A 99 -9.55 0.39 -7.70
CA CYS A 99 -9.34 -0.26 -6.40
C CYS A 99 -8.48 0.59 -5.48
N PHE A 100 -7.46 1.29 -5.99
CA PHE A 100 -6.59 2.14 -5.18
C PHE A 100 -7.27 3.43 -4.72
N ILE A 101 -8.24 3.93 -5.49
CA ILE A 101 -9.14 4.99 -5.03
C ILE A 101 -10.00 4.50 -3.87
N GLN A 102 -10.57 3.29 -3.95
CA GLN A 102 -11.35 2.71 -2.85
C GLN A 102 -10.51 2.42 -1.62
N ILE A 103 -9.31 1.86 -1.79
CA ILE A 103 -8.32 1.67 -0.71
C ILE A 103 -8.04 2.98 0.02
N ARG A 104 -7.88 4.09 -0.72
CA ARG A 104 -7.67 5.42 -0.11
C ARG A 104 -8.88 5.91 0.67
N ILE A 105 -10.09 5.71 0.14
CA ILE A 105 -11.33 6.07 0.84
C ILE A 105 -11.40 5.28 2.15
N LEU A 106 -11.18 3.98 2.09
CA LEU A 106 -11.19 3.09 3.25
C LEU A 106 -10.14 3.47 4.29
N ARG A 107 -8.92 3.82 3.87
CA ARG A 107 -7.88 4.37 4.75
C ARG A 107 -8.39 5.60 5.52
N ASN A 108 -9.09 6.51 4.86
CA ASN A 108 -9.63 7.69 5.53
C ASN A 108 -10.77 7.32 6.49
N GLU A 109 -11.63 6.39 6.12
CA GLU A 109 -12.66 5.85 7.03
C GLU A 109 -12.01 5.22 8.28
N ILE A 110 -10.90 4.49 8.11
CA ILE A 110 -10.12 3.90 9.22
C ILE A 110 -9.57 4.97 10.18
N ALA A 111 -9.11 6.10 9.65
CA ALA A 111 -8.51 7.17 10.46
C ALA A 111 -9.54 8.02 11.23
N HIS A 112 -10.82 7.97 10.84
CA HIS A 112 -11.87 8.83 11.40
C HIS A 112 -12.62 8.21 12.60
N GLU A 113 -11.95 7.33 13.38
CA GLU A 113 -12.40 6.66 14.62
C GLU A 113 -13.86 6.14 14.60
N TYR A 114 -14.01 4.82 14.57
CA TYR A 114 -15.28 4.16 14.27
C TYR A 114 -16.35 4.29 15.36
N LEU A 115 -17.61 4.35 14.92
CA LEU A 115 -18.72 3.72 15.64
C LEU A 115 -18.62 2.19 15.48
N PRO A 116 -18.95 1.38 16.51
CA PRO A 116 -18.81 -0.08 16.46
C PRO A 116 -19.40 -0.76 15.22
N ASP A 117 -20.56 -0.29 14.74
CA ASP A 117 -21.23 -0.85 13.57
C ASP A 117 -20.48 -0.62 12.25
N ALA A 118 -19.66 0.42 12.16
CA ALA A 118 -18.87 0.72 10.96
C ALA A 118 -17.63 -0.20 10.83
N MET A 119 -17.09 -0.68 11.96
CA MET A 119 -15.88 -1.50 11.99
C MET A 119 -16.04 -2.79 11.17
N ILE A 120 -17.18 -3.46 11.27
CA ILE A 120 -17.43 -4.72 10.55
C ILE A 120 -17.46 -4.49 9.04
N GLN A 121 -18.09 -3.40 8.58
CA GLN A 121 -18.14 -3.09 7.14
C GLN A 121 -16.75 -2.75 6.60
N ILE A 122 -15.97 -2.01 7.39
CA ILE A 122 -14.61 -1.63 7.03
C ILE A 122 -13.68 -2.84 7.02
N PHE A 123 -13.86 -3.76 7.95
CA PHE A 123 -13.18 -5.05 7.96
C PHE A 123 -13.44 -5.85 6.67
N LYS A 124 -14.71 -5.97 6.25
CA LYS A 124 -15.09 -6.68 5.03
C LYS A 124 -14.43 -6.05 3.79
N LYS A 125 -14.54 -4.73 3.64
CA LYS A 125 -13.86 -4.01 2.55
C LYS A 125 -12.34 -4.18 2.61
N CYS A 126 -11.73 -4.15 3.80
CA CYS A 126 -10.29 -4.37 3.93
C CYS A 126 -9.89 -5.77 3.44
N LYS A 127 -10.69 -6.81 3.75
CA LYS A 127 -10.45 -8.18 3.24
C LYS A 127 -10.55 -8.22 1.71
N GLU A 128 -11.54 -7.55 1.13
CA GLU A 128 -11.74 -7.48 -0.32
C GLU A 128 -10.56 -6.80 -1.03
N TYR A 129 -10.06 -5.69 -0.48
CA TYR A 129 -8.99 -4.91 -1.12
C TYR A 129 -7.56 -5.35 -0.76
N ALA A 130 -7.38 -6.19 0.27
CA ALA A 130 -6.06 -6.67 0.70
C ALA A 130 -5.23 -7.33 -0.43
N PRO A 131 -5.78 -8.18 -1.31
CA PRO A 131 -5.02 -8.78 -2.42
C PRO A 131 -4.40 -7.74 -3.36
N TYR A 132 -5.15 -6.66 -3.70
CA TYR A 132 -4.65 -5.60 -4.57
C TYR A 132 -3.50 -4.82 -3.93
N LEU A 133 -3.59 -4.59 -2.62
CA LEU A 133 -2.53 -3.91 -1.88
C LEU A 133 -1.28 -4.78 -1.77
N LEU A 134 -1.42 -6.10 -1.54
CA LEU A 134 -0.31 -7.05 -1.54
C LEU A 134 0.34 -7.21 -2.92
N ASP A 135 -0.46 -7.34 -3.99
CA ASP A 135 0.06 -7.44 -5.37
C ASP A 135 0.86 -6.19 -5.77
N SER A 136 0.45 -5.00 -5.29
CA SER A 136 1.19 -3.76 -5.57
C SER A 136 2.62 -3.78 -5.03
N ILE A 137 2.90 -4.48 -3.94
CA ILE A 137 4.27 -4.59 -3.39
C ILE A 137 5.18 -5.23 -4.43
N ARG A 138 4.76 -6.36 -5.00
CA ARG A 138 5.52 -7.07 -6.03
C ARG A 138 5.74 -6.17 -7.25
N ARG A 139 4.69 -5.53 -7.76
CA ARG A 139 4.74 -4.63 -8.93
C ARG A 139 5.65 -3.43 -8.72
N ILE A 140 5.60 -2.81 -7.54
CA ILE A 140 6.46 -1.68 -7.20
C ILE A 140 7.92 -2.11 -7.17
N ASN A 141 8.23 -3.25 -6.55
CA ASN A 141 9.59 -3.79 -6.55
C ASN A 141 10.08 -4.09 -7.97
N GLU A 142 9.28 -4.76 -8.79
CA GLU A 142 9.60 -5.05 -10.19
C GLU A 142 9.87 -3.78 -10.99
N TYR A 143 9.01 -2.77 -10.87
CA TYR A 143 9.19 -1.49 -11.57
C TYR A 143 10.48 -0.79 -11.14
N CYS A 144 10.80 -0.80 -9.85
CA CYS A 144 11.96 -0.10 -9.30
C CYS A 144 13.30 -0.78 -9.63
N GLN A 145 13.33 -2.02 -10.12
CA GLN A 145 14.57 -2.69 -10.53
C GLN A 145 15.35 -1.90 -11.60
N LYS A 146 14.64 -1.14 -12.46
CA LYS A 146 15.27 -0.29 -13.49
C LYS A 146 16.22 0.77 -12.89
N TYR A 147 16.03 1.14 -11.64
CA TYR A 147 16.92 2.09 -10.95
C TYR A 147 18.17 1.43 -10.37
N THR A 148 18.15 0.12 -10.14
CA THR A 148 19.28 -0.66 -9.60
C THR A 148 20.32 -0.97 -10.68
N PHE A 149 19.89 -1.24 -11.92
CA PHE A 149 20.80 -1.57 -13.03
C PHE A 149 21.53 -0.35 -13.62
N ASN A 150 20.92 0.84 -13.55
CA ASN A 150 21.48 2.07 -14.13
C ASN A 150 22.68 2.66 -13.34
N HIS A 151 23.13 2.02 -12.25
CA HIS A 151 24.31 2.46 -11.49
C HIS A 151 25.62 1.75 -11.90
N ASN A 152 25.56 0.70 -12.72
CA ASN A 152 26.75 -0.09 -13.12
C ASN A 152 27.26 0.17 -14.54
N SER A 153 26.75 1.19 -15.24
CA SER A 153 27.09 1.45 -16.66
C SER A 153 27.94 2.70 -16.91
N ASN A 154 28.54 3.30 -15.87
CA ASN A 154 29.41 4.48 -16.00
C ASN A 154 30.80 4.28 -15.35
N SER A 155 31.31 3.05 -15.40
CA SER A 155 32.66 2.70 -14.96
C SER A 155 33.37 1.92 -16.07
N ASP A 156 33.53 2.53 -17.24
CA ASP A 156 34.50 2.14 -18.27
C ASP A 156 34.93 3.39 -19.06
#